data_AF-A0A954RVQ2-F1
#
_entry.id   AF-A0A954RVQ2-F1
#
_cell.length_a   1.000
_cell.length_b   1.000
_cell.length_c   1.000
_cell.angle_alpha   90.00
_cell.angle_beta   90.00
_cell.angle_gamma   90.00
#
_symmetry.space_group_name_H-M   'P 1'
#
loop_
_entity.id
_entity.type
_entity.pdbx_description
1 polymer ?
#
loop_
_entity_poly.entity_id
_entity_poly.type
_entity_poly.pdbx_seq_one_letter_code
_entity_poly.pdbx_strand_id
1 'polypeptide(L)'
;MNVPALPSYDIRRTYDWNYWRPPSLVEWKDGSGKVPERREMPGNWTFAGLPVASPLGIAAGPLLNGAWCRYYAQLGFDVLTYKTVRSRQRECYPLPNLTPVDCSQLAGDEPGVSASTESASSWAVSFGMPSQSPSIWQEDVQATKEAFRELGRKPQPLLSVSVVAT
;
A
#
# COMPACT_ATOMS: atom_id res chain seq x y z
N MET A 1 13.39 16.83 14.17
CA MET A 1 13.31 17.04 12.71
C MET A 1 11.85 16.96 12.31
N ASN A 2 11.29 18.01 11.71
CA ASN A 2 9.93 17.99 11.19
C ASN A 2 9.96 17.26 9.85
N VAL A 3 9.62 15.97 9.84
CA VAL A 3 9.52 15.20 8.60
C VAL A 3 8.27 15.72 7.88
N PRO A 4 8.38 16.31 6.68
CA PRO A 4 7.21 16.78 5.95
C PRO A 4 6.24 15.60 5.74
N ALA A 5 4.94 15.87 5.85
CA ALA A 5 3.92 14.85 5.64
C ALA A 5 4.10 14.22 4.25
N LEU A 6 4.33 12.90 4.24
CA LEU A 6 4.45 12.14 3.01
C LEU A 6 3.06 11.97 2.37
N PRO A 7 2.93 12.08 1.04
CA PRO A 7 1.66 11.85 0.37
C PRO A 7 1.10 10.45 0.69
N SER A 8 -0.21 10.40 0.89
CA SER A 8 -0.96 9.19 1.23
C SER A 8 -2.35 9.25 0.58
N TYR A 9 -3.12 8.17 0.72
CA TYR A 9 -4.47 8.06 0.18
C TYR A 9 -5.39 9.19 0.69
N ASP A 10 -6.02 9.95 -0.21
CA ASP A 10 -7.00 10.98 0.18
C ASP A 10 -8.39 10.34 0.34
N ILE A 11 -8.81 10.21 1.60
CA ILE A 11 -10.10 9.61 2.00
C ILE A 11 -11.32 10.40 1.50
N ARG A 12 -11.14 11.65 1.07
CA ARG A 12 -12.20 12.51 0.51
C ARG A 12 -12.33 12.36 -1.00
N ARG A 13 -11.47 11.55 -1.62
CA ARG A 13 -11.45 11.29 -3.06
C ARG A 13 -11.85 9.84 -3.34
N THR A 14 -12.40 9.61 -4.52
CA THR A 14 -12.80 8.27 -4.95
C THR A 14 -11.58 7.34 -5.02
N TYR A 15 -11.84 6.04 -4.98
CA TYR A 15 -10.79 5.05 -5.16
C TYR A 15 -10.07 5.23 -6.50
N ASP A 16 -10.81 5.44 -7.59
CA ASP A 16 -10.22 5.65 -8.92
C ASP A 16 -9.35 6.90 -8.98
N TRP A 17 -9.76 7.99 -8.31
CA TRP A 17 -8.94 9.19 -8.23
C TRP A 17 -7.58 8.89 -7.59
N ASN A 18 -7.56 8.13 -6.48
CA ASN A 18 -6.33 7.73 -5.80
C ASN A 18 -5.53 6.69 -6.62
N TYR A 19 -6.23 5.80 -7.34
CA TYR A 19 -5.62 4.79 -8.21
C TYR A 19 -4.79 5.46 -9.32
N TRP A 20 -5.35 6.48 -9.96
CA TRP A 20 -4.71 7.22 -11.05
C TRP A 20 -3.79 8.36 -10.61
N ARG A 21 -3.73 8.65 -9.30
CA ARG A 21 -2.86 9.67 -8.71
C ARG A 21 -2.04 9.09 -7.57
N PRO A 22 -1.21 8.08 -7.86
CA PRO A 22 -0.22 7.62 -6.88
C PRO A 22 0.71 8.80 -6.53
N PRO A 23 1.26 8.82 -5.30
CA PRO A 23 2.35 9.71 -4.95
C PRO A 23 3.44 9.64 -6.01
N SER A 24 4.00 10.80 -6.37
CA SER A 24 5.24 10.81 -7.13
C SER A 24 6.33 10.11 -6.32
N LEU A 25 7.22 9.44 -7.04
CA LEU A 25 8.43 8.89 -6.46
C LEU A 25 9.15 10.00 -5.67
N VAL A 26 9.62 9.68 -4.46
CA VAL A 26 10.18 10.70 -3.58
C VAL A 26 11.46 11.24 -4.22
N GLU A 27 11.45 12.53 -4.58
CA GLU A 27 12.66 13.27 -4.88
C GLU A 27 13.35 13.58 -3.55
N TRP A 28 14.46 12.90 -3.30
CA TRP A 28 15.18 13.06 -2.06
C TRP A 28 15.94 14.40 -2.06
N LYS A 29 15.93 15.05 -0.90
CA LYS A 29 16.40 16.44 -0.72
C LYS A 29 17.88 16.67 -1.05
N ASP A 30 18.66 15.62 -1.30
CA ASP A 30 20.03 15.76 -1.76
C ASP A 30 20.13 16.12 -3.26
N GLY A 31 18.99 16.23 -3.97
CA GLY A 31 18.94 16.61 -5.38
C GLY A 31 19.54 15.57 -6.33
N SER A 32 19.93 14.41 -5.80
CA SER A 32 20.62 13.37 -6.57
C SER A 32 19.65 12.48 -7.36
N GLY A 33 18.35 12.54 -7.04
CA GLY A 33 17.35 11.60 -7.54
C GLY A 33 17.56 10.16 -7.05
N LYS A 34 18.55 9.91 -6.18
CA LYS A 34 18.83 8.59 -5.62
C LYS A 34 18.05 8.40 -4.34
N VAL A 35 17.53 7.19 -4.15
CA VAL A 35 16.98 6.78 -2.86
C VAL A 35 18.12 6.81 -1.83
N PRO A 36 17.97 7.45 -0.65
CA PRO A 36 19.00 7.57 0.35
C PRO A 36 19.49 6.18 0.70
N GLU A 37 20.78 6.11 1.00
CA GLU A 37 21.33 4.88 1.53
C GLU A 37 20.54 4.47 2.76
N ARG A 38 19.93 3.30 2.61
CA ARG A 38 19.09 2.75 3.64
C ARG A 38 19.96 2.44 4.84
N ARG A 39 19.51 2.85 6.03
CA ARG A 39 20.07 2.31 7.26
C ARG A 39 19.81 0.81 7.29
N GLU A 40 20.88 0.02 7.29
CA GLU A 40 20.77 -1.43 7.43
C GLU A 40 20.03 -1.79 8.72
N MET A 41 19.11 -2.74 8.62
CA MET A 41 18.34 -3.26 9.75
C MET A 41 18.96 -4.61 10.12
N PRO A 42 19.82 -4.67 11.16
CA PRO A 42 20.53 -5.89 11.49
C PRO A 42 19.55 -7.04 11.78
N GLY A 43 19.87 -8.23 11.27
CA GLY A 43 19.07 -9.44 11.48
C GLY A 43 18.95 -10.29 10.21
N ASN A 44 18.50 -11.53 10.39
CA ASN A 44 18.19 -12.45 9.31
C ASN A 44 16.67 -12.52 9.15
N TRP A 45 16.13 -11.66 8.30
CA TRP A 45 14.69 -11.53 8.12
C TRP A 45 14.21 -12.40 6.98
N THR A 46 13.05 -13.04 7.19
CA THR A 46 12.37 -13.79 6.13
C THR A 46 10.88 -13.47 6.13
N PHE A 47 10.26 -13.58 4.96
CA PHE A 47 8.82 -13.51 4.78
C PHE A 47 8.39 -14.66 3.87
N ALA A 48 7.49 -15.52 4.36
CA ALA A 48 7.09 -16.75 3.67
C ALA A 48 8.29 -17.61 3.20
N GLY A 49 9.35 -17.68 4.01
CA GLY A 49 10.58 -18.44 3.70
C GLY A 49 11.55 -17.74 2.72
N LEU A 50 11.21 -16.56 2.21
CA LEU A 50 12.07 -15.78 1.32
C LEU A 50 12.87 -14.73 2.11
N PRO A 51 14.16 -14.49 1.78
CA PRO A 51 14.97 -13.49 2.48
C PRO A 51 14.50 -12.08 2.17
N VAL A 52 14.48 -11.22 3.19
CA VAL A 52 14.17 -9.79 3.06
C VAL A 52 15.19 -8.95 3.82
N ALA A 53 15.39 -7.71 3.39
CA ALA A 53 16.39 -6.82 3.98
C ALA A 53 15.96 -6.23 5.34
N SER A 54 14.68 -6.37 5.73
CA SER A 54 14.13 -5.93 7.01
C SER A 54 12.77 -6.58 7.30
N PRO A 55 12.24 -6.46 8.53
CA PRO A 55 10.90 -6.89 8.87
C PRO A 55 9.80 -5.88 8.46
N LEU A 56 10.14 -4.78 7.77
CA LEU A 56 9.19 -3.73 7.43
C LEU A 56 8.36 -4.13 6.21
N GLY A 57 7.09 -4.44 6.47
CA GLY A 57 6.07 -4.68 5.45
C GLY A 57 4.95 -3.66 5.46
N ILE A 58 4.25 -3.57 4.34
CA ILE A 58 3.03 -2.77 4.22
C ILE A 58 1.89 -3.64 3.67
N ALA A 59 0.72 -3.49 4.30
CA ALA A 59 -0.48 -4.23 3.95
C ALA A 59 -1.10 -3.72 2.64
N ALA A 60 -2.04 -4.48 2.10
CA ALA A 60 -2.70 -4.22 0.81
C ALA A 60 -3.55 -2.95 0.75
N GLY A 61 -4.01 -2.44 1.90
CA GLY A 61 -4.90 -1.27 2.00
C GLY A 61 -4.42 -0.07 1.16
N PRO A 62 -3.23 0.49 1.45
CA PRO A 62 -2.66 1.66 0.76
C PRO A 62 -1.99 1.36 -0.59
N LEU A 63 -1.83 0.10 -0.99
CA LEU A 63 -1.06 -0.29 -2.19
C LEU A 63 -1.97 -0.60 -3.39
N LEU A 64 -2.61 0.42 -3.94
CA LEU A 64 -3.66 0.26 -4.96
C LEU A 64 -3.18 -0.40 -6.26
N ASN A 65 -1.94 -0.13 -6.65
CA ASN A 65 -1.29 -0.63 -7.86
C ASN A 65 0.24 -0.58 -7.71
N GLY A 66 0.95 -0.90 -8.80
CA GLY A 66 2.40 -0.94 -8.88
C GLY A 66 3.07 0.38 -8.55
N ALA A 67 2.47 1.52 -8.93
CA ALA A 67 3.03 2.83 -8.61
C ALA A 67 3.02 3.09 -7.10
N TRP A 68 1.95 2.73 -6.39
CA TRP A 68 1.91 2.78 -4.93
C TRP A 68 2.92 1.82 -4.30
N CYS A 69 3.06 0.59 -4.82
CA CYS A 69 4.06 -0.37 -4.36
C CYS A 69 5.49 0.18 -4.51
N ARG A 70 5.81 0.82 -5.64
CA ARG A 70 7.11 1.45 -5.92
C ARG A 70 7.40 2.60 -4.98
N TYR A 71 6.40 3.46 -4.74
CA TYR A 71 6.53 4.56 -3.79
C TYR A 71 6.91 4.07 -2.39
N TYR A 72 6.18 3.09 -1.84
CA TYR A 72 6.50 2.54 -0.52
C TYR A 72 7.80 1.72 -0.50
N ALA A 73 8.14 1.03 -1.59
CA ALA A 73 9.45 0.42 -1.70
C ALA A 73 10.56 1.49 -1.57
N GLN A 74 10.44 2.63 -2.26
CA GLN A 74 11.42 3.73 -2.13
C GLN A 74 11.51 4.28 -0.71
N LEU A 75 10.41 4.32 0.04
CA LEU A 75 10.40 4.71 1.46
C LEU A 75 11.10 3.69 2.38
N GLY A 76 11.48 2.52 1.88
CA GLY A 76 12.32 1.55 2.60
C GLY A 76 11.60 0.31 3.12
N PHE A 77 10.36 0.06 2.67
CA PHE A 77 9.66 -1.19 2.93
C PHE A 77 10.16 -2.30 2.00
N ASP A 78 10.26 -3.53 2.53
CA ASP A 78 10.77 -4.70 1.78
C ASP A 78 9.72 -5.76 1.51
N VAL A 79 8.59 -5.74 2.23
CA VAL A 79 7.46 -6.62 1.96
C VAL A 79 6.26 -5.77 1.56
N LEU A 80 5.93 -5.77 0.27
CA LEU A 80 4.86 -4.96 -0.29
C LEU A 80 3.71 -5.87 -0.66
N THR A 81 2.54 -5.66 -0.05
CA THR A 81 1.34 -6.41 -0.40
C THR A 81 0.54 -5.63 -1.43
N TYR A 82 0.52 -6.08 -2.68
CA TYR A 82 -0.32 -5.50 -3.73
C TYR A 82 -1.80 -5.61 -3.34
N LYS A 83 -2.64 -4.64 -3.73
CA LYS A 83 -4.08 -4.68 -3.43
C LYS A 83 -4.68 -6.02 -3.85
N THR A 84 -5.46 -6.66 -2.97
CA THR A 84 -6.19 -7.89 -3.35
C THR A 84 -7.08 -7.61 -4.57
N VAL A 85 -6.90 -8.39 -5.62
CA VAL A 85 -7.64 -8.27 -6.89
C VAL A 85 -8.58 -9.45 -7.12
N ARG A 86 -9.52 -9.27 -8.03
CA ARG A 86 -10.46 -10.29 -8.50
C ARG A 86 -10.08 -10.80 -9.89
N SER A 87 -10.63 -11.95 -10.26
CA SER A 87 -10.61 -12.52 -11.62
C SER A 87 -11.44 -11.71 -12.64
N ARG A 88 -12.14 -10.66 -12.21
CA ARG A 88 -12.94 -9.76 -13.06
C ARG A 88 -12.84 -8.33 -12.55
N GLN A 89 -13.08 -7.38 -13.45
CA GLN A 89 -13.15 -5.97 -13.08
C GLN A 89 -14.29 -5.73 -12.09
N ARG A 90 -14.05 -4.85 -11.12
CA ARG A 90 -15.06 -4.40 -10.15
C ARG A 90 -14.73 -2.99 -9.68
N GLU A 91 -15.73 -2.12 -9.69
CA GLU A 91 -15.61 -0.77 -9.13
C GLU A 91 -15.62 -0.78 -7.60
N CYS A 92 -15.04 0.26 -7.02
CA CYS A 92 -15.11 0.50 -5.58
C CYS A 92 -16.51 0.97 -5.19
N TYR A 93 -16.93 0.71 -3.95
CA TYR A 93 -18.16 1.33 -3.44
C TYR A 93 -18.03 2.87 -3.35
N PRO A 94 -19.15 3.61 -3.45
CA PRO A 94 -19.16 5.08 -3.34
C PRO A 94 -18.60 5.60 -2.02
N LEU A 95 -18.25 6.90 -1.99
CA LEU A 95 -17.83 7.57 -0.75
C LEU A 95 -19.00 7.73 0.24
N PRO A 96 -18.73 7.74 1.56
CA PRO A 96 -17.44 7.44 2.18
C PRO A 96 -17.20 5.92 2.23
N ASN A 97 -16.01 5.48 1.80
CA ASN A 97 -15.62 4.06 1.79
C ASN A 97 -14.37 3.76 2.64
N LEU A 98 -13.84 4.79 3.29
CA LEU A 98 -12.79 4.74 4.29
C LEU A 98 -13.01 5.88 5.28
N THR A 99 -13.40 5.55 6.51
CA THR A 99 -13.83 6.53 7.50
C THR A 99 -13.07 6.31 8.81
N PRO A 100 -12.41 7.34 9.37
CA PRO A 100 -11.86 7.25 10.72
C PRO A 100 -13.00 7.02 11.71
N VAL A 101 -12.80 6.15 12.69
CA VAL A 101 -13.83 5.82 13.67
C VAL A 101 -13.28 5.86 15.09
N ASP A 102 -14.11 6.28 16.04
CA ASP A 102 -13.78 6.21 17.46
C ASP A 102 -14.31 4.87 18.01
N CYS A 103 -13.42 3.87 18.02
CA CYS A 103 -13.72 2.60 18.65
C CYS A 103 -12.47 1.95 19.24
N SER A 104 -12.69 1.29 20.37
CA SER A 104 -11.78 0.30 20.93
C SER A 104 -12.14 -1.09 20.38
N GLN A 105 -11.74 -2.15 21.10
CA GLN A 105 -12.08 -3.53 20.75
C GLN A 105 -13.60 -3.70 20.69
N LEU A 106 -14.11 -4.15 19.54
CA LEU A 106 -15.54 -4.44 19.34
C LEU A 106 -15.86 -5.89 19.74
N ALA A 107 -16.98 -6.09 20.42
CA ALA A 107 -17.51 -7.41 20.79
C ALA A 107 -18.63 -7.90 19.85
N GLY A 108 -19.18 -7.02 19.02
CA GLY A 108 -20.21 -7.33 18.03
C GLY A 108 -21.65 -7.15 18.52
N ASP A 109 -21.84 -6.68 19.75
CA ASP A 109 -23.12 -6.29 20.33
C ASP A 109 -23.33 -4.76 20.32
N GLU A 110 -22.35 -3.99 19.85
CA GLU A 110 -22.45 -2.55 19.73
C GLU A 110 -23.53 -2.16 18.69
N PRO A 111 -24.38 -1.16 18.99
CA PRO A 111 -25.43 -0.72 18.07
C PRO A 111 -24.86 0.00 16.83
N GLY A 112 -23.59 0.40 16.86
CA GLY A 112 -22.87 1.06 15.79
C GLY A 112 -21.59 1.72 16.29
N VAL A 113 -20.78 2.20 15.34
CA VAL A 113 -19.54 2.92 15.62
C VAL A 113 -19.63 4.33 15.04
N SER A 114 -19.25 5.32 15.84
CA SER A 114 -19.27 6.73 15.43
C SER A 114 -18.07 7.07 14.55
N ALA A 115 -18.32 7.83 13.48
CA ALA A 115 -17.26 8.43 12.69
C ALA A 115 -16.49 9.47 13.54
N SER A 116 -15.18 9.54 13.32
CA SER A 116 -14.28 10.50 13.95
C SER A 116 -13.70 11.47 12.93
N THR A 117 -13.49 12.72 13.35
CA THR A 117 -12.81 13.75 12.56
C THR A 117 -11.35 13.97 12.98
N GLU A 118 -10.89 13.31 14.04
CA GLU A 118 -9.52 13.41 14.55
C GLU A 118 -8.61 12.30 13.99
N SER A 119 -7.32 12.33 14.33
CA SER A 119 -6.38 11.26 13.99
C SER A 119 -6.82 9.94 14.63
N ALA A 120 -7.51 9.09 13.88
CA ALA A 120 -8.08 7.87 14.40
C ALA A 120 -7.05 6.74 14.50
N SER A 121 -7.12 5.99 15.60
CA SER A 121 -6.47 4.69 15.76
C SER A 121 -7.13 3.60 14.92
N SER A 122 -8.41 3.76 14.57
CA SER A 122 -9.24 2.76 13.93
C SER A 122 -9.96 3.31 12.68
N TRP A 123 -10.24 2.42 11.73
CA TRP A 123 -10.84 2.77 10.44
C TRP A 123 -11.95 1.79 10.05
N ALA A 124 -13.10 2.33 9.65
CA ALA A 124 -14.13 1.57 8.95
C ALA A 124 -13.84 1.58 7.44
N VAL A 125 -13.85 0.39 6.81
CA VAL A 125 -13.46 0.21 5.41
C VAL A 125 -14.54 -0.54 4.64
N SER A 126 -14.97 0.03 3.53
CA SER A 126 -15.99 -0.57 2.65
C SER A 126 -15.58 -0.44 1.18
N PHE A 127 -14.33 -0.76 0.82
CA PHE A 127 -13.90 -0.68 -0.58
C PHE A 127 -14.54 -1.76 -1.49
N GLY A 128 -14.81 -2.96 -0.96
CA GLY A 128 -15.41 -4.05 -1.74
C GLY A 128 -14.47 -4.76 -2.72
N MET A 129 -13.15 -4.64 -2.52
CA MET A 129 -12.09 -5.20 -3.37
C MET A 129 -12.27 -4.74 -4.82
N PRO A 130 -12.11 -3.44 -5.09
CA PRO A 130 -12.07 -2.92 -6.45
C PRO A 130 -10.91 -3.55 -7.20
N SER A 131 -11.09 -3.78 -8.48
CA SER A 131 -10.11 -4.45 -9.33
C SER A 131 -10.24 -3.93 -10.74
N GLN A 132 -9.11 -3.61 -11.36
CA GLN A 132 -9.03 -3.48 -12.82
C GLN A 132 -9.25 -4.86 -13.48
N SER A 133 -9.37 -4.90 -14.80
CA SER A 133 -9.43 -6.16 -15.52
C SER A 133 -8.14 -7.00 -15.29
N PRO A 134 -8.23 -8.34 -15.42
CA PRO A 134 -7.06 -9.22 -15.29
C PRO A 134 -5.85 -8.83 -16.13
N SER A 135 -6.04 -8.43 -17.37
CA SER A 135 -4.93 -8.00 -18.23
C SER A 135 -4.17 -6.83 -17.60
N ILE A 136 -4.89 -5.81 -17.13
CA ILE A 136 -4.31 -4.60 -16.56
C ILE A 136 -3.52 -4.92 -15.28
N TRP A 137 -4.13 -5.61 -14.30
CA TRP A 137 -3.43 -5.83 -13.04
C TRP A 137 -2.31 -6.87 -13.15
N GLN A 138 -2.40 -7.83 -14.08
CA GLN A 138 -1.32 -8.79 -14.30
C GLN A 138 -0.09 -8.13 -14.92
N GLU A 139 -0.30 -7.27 -15.92
CA GLU A 139 0.77 -6.47 -16.54
C GLU A 139 1.41 -5.53 -15.50
N ASP A 140 0.60 -4.85 -14.70
CA ASP A 140 1.10 -3.94 -13.65
C ASP A 140 1.89 -4.68 -12.56
N VAL A 141 1.45 -5.88 -12.14
CA VAL A 141 2.21 -6.73 -11.21
C VAL A 141 3.57 -7.12 -11.80
N GLN A 142 3.62 -7.48 -13.09
CA GLN A 142 4.87 -7.84 -13.76
C GLN A 142 5.82 -6.64 -13.84
N ALA A 143 5.33 -5.48 -14.29
CA ALA A 143 6.09 -4.24 -14.34
C ALA A 143 6.60 -3.81 -12.95
N THR A 144 5.81 -4.05 -11.89
CA THR A 144 6.21 -3.77 -10.51
C THR A 144 7.39 -4.63 -10.07
N LYS A 145 7.37 -5.93 -10.40
CA LYS A 145 8.48 -6.85 -10.09
C LYS A 145 9.76 -6.44 -10.80
N GLU A 146 9.66 -5.99 -12.05
CA GLU A 146 10.79 -5.48 -12.83
C GLU A 146 11.34 -4.20 -12.20
N ALA A 147 10.47 -3.23 -11.88
CA ALA A 147 10.88 -2.01 -11.19
C ALA A 147 11.58 -2.28 -9.85
N PHE A 148 11.18 -3.32 -9.10
CA PHE A 148 11.86 -3.70 -7.86
C PHE A 148 13.28 -4.24 -8.09
N ARG A 149 13.53 -4.91 -9.22
CA ARG A 149 14.88 -5.35 -9.61
C ARG A 149 15.76 -4.15 -9.97
N GLU A 150 15.19 -3.17 -10.67
CA GLU A 150 15.88 -1.94 -11.08
C GLU A 150 16.30 -1.06 -9.90
N LEU A 151 15.67 -1.21 -8.72
CA LEU A 151 16.11 -0.55 -7.49
C LEU A 151 17.51 -0.99 -7.03
N GLY A 152 18.04 -2.10 -7.55
CA GLY A 152 19.40 -2.59 -7.24
C GLY A 152 19.60 -3.08 -5.81
N ARG A 153 18.52 -3.22 -5.03
CA ARG A 153 18.56 -3.63 -3.62
C ARG A 153 18.81 -5.13 -3.48
N LYS A 154 19.53 -5.51 -2.42
CA LYS A 154 19.83 -6.90 -2.08
C LYS A 154 19.58 -7.16 -0.59
N PRO A 155 18.68 -8.09 -0.22
CA PRO A 155 17.63 -8.67 -1.07
C PRO A 155 16.74 -7.61 -1.73
N GLN A 156 16.17 -7.94 -2.90
CA GLN A 156 15.18 -7.07 -3.53
C GLN A 156 13.87 -7.05 -2.72
N PRO A 157 13.05 -6.00 -2.82
CA PRO A 157 11.73 -6.01 -2.21
C PRO A 157 10.88 -7.16 -2.76
N LEU A 158 10.07 -7.76 -1.88
CA LEU A 158 9.11 -8.80 -2.20
C LEU A 158 7.74 -8.19 -2.46
N LEU A 159 7.07 -8.70 -3.50
CA LEU A 159 5.69 -8.35 -3.83
C LEU A 159 4.78 -9.54 -3.51
N SER A 160 3.91 -9.39 -2.52
CA SER A 160 2.85 -10.35 -2.21
C SER A 160 1.58 -9.95 -2.97
N VAL A 161 0.99 -10.89 -3.72
CA VAL A 161 -0.21 -10.64 -4.52
C VAL A 161 -1.25 -11.68 -4.15
N SER A 162 -2.45 -11.22 -3.82
CA SER A 162 -3.59 -12.07 -3.50
C SER A 162 -4.70 -11.87 -4.54
N VAL A 163 -5.22 -12.98 -5.06
CA VAL A 163 -6.33 -13.00 -6.01
C VAL A 163 -7.48 -13.76 -5.38
N VAL A 164 -8.67 -13.19 -5.39
CA VAL A 164 -9.89 -13.87 -4.94
C VAL A 164 -10.74 -14.27 -6.14
N ALA A 165 -11.15 -15.54 -6.17
CA ALA A 165 -12.03 -16.06 -7.20
C ALA A 165 -13.45 -15.52 -6.97
N THR A 166 -13.94 -14.71 -7.92
CA THR A 166 -15.35 -14.25 -7.99
C THR A 166 -15.75 -13.92 -9.41
#